data_AF-A0A059AMW2-F1
#
_entry.id   AF-A0A059AMW2-F1
#
_cell.length_a   1.000
_cell.length_b   1.000
_cell.length_c   1.000
_cell.angle_alpha   90.00
_cell.angle_beta   90.00
_cell.angle_gamma   90.00
#
_symmetry.space_group_name_H-M   'P 1'
#
loop_
_entity.id
_entity.type
_entity.pdbx_description
1 polymer ?
#
loop_
_entity_poly.entity_id
_entity_poly.type
_entity_poly.pdbx_seq_one_letter_code
_entity_poly.pdbx_strand_id
1 'polypeptide(L)'
;MGKGGGCVPSKKRSAESPDQDPPNPDGDGPVPAQERAPAAAAAEVTAPVTENHAQTIKKLRIFIIFYSMYGHVELMARRIKKGVDSIDGVEGVLYRVPETLTSEVLEQMRVPQRDVEVPVISAEQLVEADGLLFGFPTRFGSMASQMKAFFDSTGGLWHEQRLAGVPAGFFVSTGTQGGGQETTACNSKKQLHQEQYRR
;
A
#
# COMPACT_ATOMS: atom_id res chain seq x y z
N MET A 1 -17.47 -30.79 41.64
CA MET A 1 -17.54 -31.90 40.68
C MET A 1 -17.94 -31.27 39.34
N GLY A 2 -17.22 -31.33 38.23
CA GLY A 2 -16.10 -32.19 37.83
C GLY A 2 -14.96 -31.44 37.14
N LYS A 3 -13.83 -32.15 37.03
CA LYS A 3 -12.57 -31.72 36.40
C LYS A 3 -12.50 -32.32 35.00
N GLY A 4 -12.28 -31.51 33.97
CA GLY A 4 -11.96 -31.97 32.61
C GLY A 4 -10.48 -31.72 32.31
N GLY A 5 -9.64 -32.72 32.54
CA GLY A 5 -8.31 -32.84 31.93
C GLY A 5 -8.38 -33.88 30.79
N GLY A 6 -7.51 -33.91 29.79
CA GLY A 6 -6.31 -33.13 29.53
C GLY A 6 -5.83 -33.38 28.10
N CYS A 7 -4.87 -32.56 27.67
CA CYS A 7 -4.13 -32.77 26.43
C CYS A 7 -3.17 -33.96 26.56
N VAL A 8 -3.12 -34.82 25.55
CA VAL A 8 -2.18 -35.94 25.46
C VAL A 8 -1.05 -35.56 24.50
N PRO A 9 0.22 -35.47 24.94
CA PRO A 9 1.36 -35.28 24.05
C PRO A 9 1.93 -36.63 23.62
N SER A 10 2.00 -36.89 22.30
CA SER A 10 2.69 -38.07 21.78
C SER A 10 4.20 -37.81 21.60
N LYS A 11 4.97 -38.86 21.89
CA LYS A 11 6.36 -38.87 22.35
C LYS A 11 7.34 -39.04 21.19
N LYS A 12 8.42 -38.26 21.26
CA LYS A 12 9.76 -38.35 20.61
C LYS A 12 10.08 -39.62 19.79
N ARG A 13 10.53 -39.43 18.54
CA ARG A 13 11.64 -40.20 17.94
C ARG A 13 12.46 -39.32 16.98
N SER A 14 13.73 -39.12 17.34
CA SER A 14 14.86 -38.72 16.49
C SER A 14 15.74 -39.98 16.32
N ALA A 15 16.53 -40.23 15.28
CA ALA A 15 16.94 -39.53 14.06
C ALA A 15 17.39 -40.62 13.05
N GLU A 16 17.41 -40.32 11.74
CA GLU A 16 18.43 -40.71 10.74
C GLU A 16 17.92 -40.40 9.31
N SER A 17 18.67 -39.57 8.58
CA SER A 17 18.71 -39.44 7.11
C SER A 17 19.94 -40.24 6.61
N PRO A 18 20.10 -40.62 5.32
CA PRO A 18 19.72 -39.86 4.12
C PRO A 18 19.20 -40.66 2.89
N ASP A 19 18.82 -39.92 1.85
CA ASP A 19 18.86 -40.25 0.41
C ASP A 19 18.04 -41.43 -0.18
N GLN A 20 17.07 -41.11 -1.05
CA GLN A 20 17.02 -41.50 -2.49
C GLN A 20 15.59 -41.36 -3.08
N ASP A 21 15.47 -40.58 -4.16
CA ASP A 21 14.30 -40.54 -5.06
C ASP A 21 14.29 -41.78 -6.00
N PRO A 22 13.11 -42.29 -6.44
CA PRO A 22 13.03 -43.47 -7.31
C PRO A 22 13.31 -43.15 -8.81
N PRO A 23 13.76 -44.14 -9.60
CA PRO A 23 14.32 -43.94 -10.94
C PRO A 23 13.29 -43.92 -12.07
N ASN A 24 13.60 -43.19 -13.14
CA ASN A 24 12.94 -43.23 -14.45
C ASN A 24 13.30 -44.54 -15.21
N PRO A 25 12.40 -45.14 -16.00
CA PRO A 25 12.71 -46.31 -16.81
C PRO A 25 13.26 -45.94 -18.20
N ASP A 26 14.41 -46.53 -18.54
CA ASP A 26 15.12 -46.45 -19.83
C ASP A 26 14.76 -47.59 -20.81
N GLY A 27 15.08 -47.35 -22.09
CA GLY A 27 15.50 -48.37 -23.10
C GLY A 27 14.69 -48.32 -24.41
N ASP A 28 15.24 -48.35 -25.64
CA ASP A 28 16.59 -48.48 -26.20
C ASP A 28 16.53 -48.12 -27.73
N GLY A 29 17.67 -47.76 -28.38
CA GLY A 29 17.83 -47.25 -29.78
C GLY A 29 17.69 -48.28 -30.94
N PRO A 30 18.32 -48.14 -32.15
CA PRO A 30 19.30 -47.13 -32.65
C PRO A 30 19.11 -46.56 -34.13
N VAL A 31 19.57 -45.32 -34.38
CA VAL A 31 20.46 -44.73 -35.48
C VAL A 31 20.19 -45.09 -36.98
N PRO A 32 20.15 -44.14 -37.98
CA PRO A 32 21.35 -43.42 -38.45
C PRO A 32 21.27 -41.97 -38.96
N ALA A 33 22.47 -41.38 -38.96
CA ALA A 33 22.85 -40.04 -39.38
C ALA A 33 22.81 -39.83 -40.91
N GLN A 34 22.51 -38.61 -41.34
CA GLN A 34 22.93 -38.10 -42.64
C GLN A 34 23.23 -36.60 -42.57
N GLU A 35 24.44 -36.27 -43.00
CA GLU A 35 25.09 -34.97 -43.03
C GLU A 35 24.89 -34.28 -44.39
N ARG A 36 24.64 -32.96 -44.39
CA ARG A 36 25.25 -31.94 -45.30
C ARG A 36 24.46 -30.61 -45.30
N ALA A 37 25.13 -29.53 -44.93
CA ALA A 37 24.89 -28.18 -45.48
C ALA A 37 25.67 -28.03 -46.82
N PRO A 38 25.70 -26.89 -47.54
CA PRO A 38 24.97 -25.60 -47.38
C PRO A 38 24.37 -25.06 -48.71
N ALA A 39 23.62 -23.93 -48.69
CA ALA A 39 23.81 -22.77 -49.59
C ALA A 39 22.66 -21.75 -49.56
N ALA A 40 23.04 -20.52 -49.16
CA ALA A 40 22.77 -19.23 -49.83
C ALA A 40 21.36 -18.58 -49.85
N ALA A 41 21.41 -17.31 -49.42
CA ALA A 41 20.70 -16.13 -49.94
C ALA A 41 19.27 -15.84 -49.45
N ALA A 42 19.16 -14.96 -48.44
CA ALA A 42 18.69 -13.59 -48.67
C ALA A 42 18.94 -12.76 -47.39
N ALA A 43 19.81 -11.77 -47.51
CA ALA A 43 19.96 -10.72 -46.52
C ALA A 43 18.90 -9.66 -46.80
N GLU A 44 18.02 -9.38 -45.84
CA GLU A 44 17.20 -8.18 -45.85
C GLU A 44 17.66 -7.25 -44.73
N VAL A 45 18.12 -6.10 -45.17
CA VAL A 45 18.56 -4.95 -44.38
C VAL A 45 17.32 -4.15 -44.04
N THR A 46 17.01 -3.98 -42.75
CA THR A 46 16.17 -2.85 -42.33
C THR A 46 16.70 -2.27 -41.03
N ALA A 47 17.10 -1.01 -41.13
CA ALA A 47 17.67 -0.14 -40.11
C ALA A 47 16.84 -0.05 -38.82
N PRO A 48 17.45 0.33 -37.68
CA PRO A 48 16.74 0.47 -36.42
C PRO A 48 15.74 1.63 -36.51
N VAL A 49 14.47 1.33 -36.21
CA VAL A 49 13.43 2.35 -36.07
C VAL A 49 13.82 3.23 -34.89
N THR A 50 14.31 4.42 -35.19
CA THR A 50 14.59 5.48 -34.21
C THR A 50 13.27 6.12 -33.86
N GLU A 51 12.57 5.59 -32.86
CA GLU A 51 11.48 6.33 -32.20
C GLU A 51 12.03 7.03 -30.96
N ASN A 52 12.56 8.23 -31.17
CA ASN A 52 12.71 9.22 -30.10
C ASN A 52 11.33 9.77 -29.74
N HIS A 53 10.54 8.96 -29.03
CA HIS A 53 9.47 9.47 -28.21
C HIS A 53 10.07 9.80 -26.84
N ALA A 54 10.65 11.00 -26.71
CA ALA A 54 10.81 11.62 -25.41
C ALA A 54 9.41 11.96 -24.87
N GLN A 55 8.69 10.92 -24.45
CA GLN A 55 7.50 11.05 -23.63
C GLN A 55 7.96 11.73 -22.35
N THR A 56 7.58 12.98 -22.16
CA THR A 56 7.64 13.63 -20.86
C THR A 56 6.82 12.76 -19.92
N ILE A 57 7.48 11.87 -19.17
CA ILE A 57 6.79 10.96 -18.26
C ILE A 57 6.15 11.85 -17.19
N LYS A 58 4.83 12.04 -17.29
CA LYS A 58 4.06 12.69 -16.24
C LYS A 58 4.24 11.83 -15.00
N LYS A 59 4.96 12.38 -14.02
CA LYS A 59 5.19 11.69 -12.76
C LYS A 59 3.86 11.52 -12.04
N LEU A 60 3.52 10.29 -11.67
CA LEU A 60 2.28 9.96 -10.95
C LEU A 60 2.39 10.50 -9.52
N ARG A 61 1.42 11.31 -9.10
CA ARG A 61 1.41 11.91 -7.75
C ARG A 61 0.54 11.09 -6.82
N ILE A 62 1.15 10.49 -5.81
CA ILE A 62 0.47 9.78 -4.73
C ILE A 62 0.45 10.68 -3.50
N PHE A 63 -0.75 11.08 -3.08
CA PHE A 63 -0.93 11.92 -1.91
C PHE A 63 -1.07 11.05 -0.67
N ILE A 64 -0.11 11.19 0.24
CA ILE A 64 -0.08 10.50 1.52
C ILE A 64 -0.58 11.50 2.56
N ILE A 65 -1.87 11.39 2.89
CA ILE A 65 -2.59 12.30 3.77
C ILE A 65 -2.71 11.64 5.14
N PHE A 66 -2.19 12.26 6.18
CA PHE A 66 -2.23 11.66 7.51
C PHE A 66 -2.64 12.61 8.62
N TYR A 67 -3.19 12.02 9.67
CA TYR A 67 -3.38 12.64 10.95
C TYR A 67 -2.52 11.92 12.00
N SER A 68 -1.77 12.69 12.80
CA SER A 68 -0.99 12.15 13.91
C SER A 68 -0.97 13.12 15.08
N MET A 69 -1.31 12.63 16.27
CA MET A 69 -1.09 13.36 17.51
C MET A 69 0.34 13.19 17.99
N TYR A 70 0.76 11.95 18.29
CA TYR A 70 2.05 11.67 18.92
C TYR A 70 3.18 11.32 17.92
N GLY A 71 2.95 11.49 16.61
CA GLY A 71 3.97 11.26 15.58
C GLY A 71 4.12 9.83 15.07
N HIS A 72 3.47 8.83 15.67
CA HIS A 72 3.57 7.43 15.20
C HIS A 72 3.12 7.25 13.74
N VAL A 73 1.97 7.84 13.39
CA VAL A 73 1.41 7.78 12.03
C VAL A 73 2.28 8.60 11.07
N GLU A 74 2.80 9.74 11.52
CA GLU A 74 3.71 10.57 10.72
C GLU A 74 4.98 9.80 10.34
N LEU A 75 5.56 9.08 11.30
CA LEU A 75 6.73 8.24 11.06
C LEU A 75 6.44 7.11 10.06
N MET A 76 5.24 6.50 10.13
CA MET A 76 4.80 5.53 9.12
C MET A 76 4.63 6.17 7.74
N ALA A 77 3.99 7.34 7.68
CA ALA A 77 3.77 8.08 6.45
C ALA A 77 5.09 8.43 5.75
N ARG A 78 6.10 8.88 6.50
CA ARG A 78 7.45 9.15 5.97
C ARG A 78 8.14 7.89 5.43
N ARG A 79 7.93 6.73 6.07
CA ARG A 79 8.44 5.44 5.54
C ARG A 79 7.72 5.03 4.27
N ILE A 80 6.41 5.22 4.20
CA ILE A 80 5.63 4.94 2.99
C ILE A 80 6.05 5.88 1.86
N LYS A 81 6.26 7.17 2.14
CA LYS A 81 6.79 8.14 1.16
C LYS A 81 8.11 7.65 0.56
N LYS A 82 9.06 7.20 1.39
CA LYS A 82 10.33 6.61 0.92
C LYS A 82 10.11 5.39 0.03
N GLY A 83 9.13 4.55 0.35
CA GLY A 83 8.76 3.40 -0.49
C GLY A 83 8.16 3.82 -1.83
N VAL A 84 7.26 4.81 -1.82
CA VAL A 84 6.65 5.36 -3.04
C VAL A 84 7.70 6.03 -3.93
N ASP A 85 8.59 6.84 -3.35
CA ASP A 85 9.64 7.54 -4.08
C ASP A 85 10.73 6.59 -4.64
N SER A 86 10.77 5.33 -4.17
CA SER A 86 11.70 4.33 -4.69
C SER A 86 11.32 3.77 -6.06
N ILE A 87 10.11 4.08 -6.53
CA ILE A 87 9.57 3.62 -7.81
C ILE A 87 9.75 4.73 -8.86
N ASP A 88 10.37 4.39 -9.98
CA ASP A 88 10.57 5.32 -11.09
C ASP A 88 9.21 5.83 -11.64
N GLY A 89 9.13 7.13 -11.86
CA GLY A 89 7.93 7.78 -12.39
C GLY A 89 6.80 8.01 -11.37
N VAL A 90 7.02 7.75 -10.07
CA VAL A 90 6.05 8.00 -9.00
C VAL A 90 6.60 9.01 -7.99
N GLU A 91 5.75 9.90 -7.48
CA GLU A 91 6.07 10.88 -6.44
C GLU A 91 5.12 10.75 -5.25
N GLY A 92 5.69 10.51 -4.06
CA GLY A 92 4.94 10.57 -2.82
C GLY A 92 4.94 12.00 -2.27
N VAL A 93 3.77 12.62 -2.12
CA VAL A 93 3.62 13.93 -1.47
C VAL A 93 2.96 13.74 -0.10
N LEU A 94 3.59 14.26 0.95
CA LEU A 94 3.05 14.18 2.31
C LEU A 94 2.17 15.37 2.63
N TYR A 95 1.00 15.09 3.18
CA TYR A 95 0.04 16.09 3.62
C TYR A 95 -0.47 15.79 5.02
N ARG A 96 -0.66 16.85 5.80
CA ARG A 96 -1.22 16.79 7.15
C ARG A 96 -2.68 17.21 7.12
N VAL A 97 -3.54 16.47 7.81
CA VAL A 97 -4.92 16.88 8.03
C VAL A 97 -4.99 18.06 9.02
N PRO A 98 -5.85 19.07 8.81
CA PRO A 98 -6.05 20.16 9.76
C PRO A 98 -6.36 19.66 11.16
N GLU A 99 -5.75 20.28 12.17
CA GLU A 99 -6.10 20.00 13.57
C GLU A 99 -7.32 20.81 13.99
N THR A 100 -8.23 20.16 14.70
CA THR A 100 -9.48 20.77 15.17
C THR A 100 -9.42 21.15 16.66
N LEU A 101 -8.47 20.62 17.40
CA LEU A 101 -8.25 20.96 18.82
C LEU A 101 -7.49 22.27 18.98
N THR A 102 -7.85 23.03 20.02
CA THR A 102 -7.17 24.27 20.40
C THR A 102 -5.77 24.00 20.94
N SER A 103 -4.87 24.98 20.81
CA SER A 103 -3.49 24.87 21.29
C SER A 103 -3.41 24.56 22.79
N GLU A 104 -4.28 25.15 23.60
CA GLU A 104 -4.37 24.88 25.05
C GLU A 104 -4.61 23.39 25.36
N VAL A 105 -5.52 22.77 24.62
CA VAL A 105 -5.86 21.34 24.80
C VAL A 105 -4.70 20.45 24.34
N LEU A 106 -3.99 20.84 23.27
CA LEU A 106 -2.79 20.12 22.80
C LEU A 106 -1.65 20.18 23.82
N GLU A 107 -1.45 21.34 24.46
CA GLU A 107 -0.46 21.53 25.52
C GLU A 107 -0.79 20.68 26.75
N GLN A 108 -2.06 20.68 27.18
CA GLN A 108 -2.52 19.84 28.30
C GLN A 108 -2.30 18.34 28.05
N MET A 109 -2.53 17.91 26.81
CA MET A 109 -2.28 16.52 26.39
C MET A 109 -0.80 16.19 26.15
N ARG A 110 0.11 17.16 26.32
CA ARG A 110 1.56 17.01 26.10
C ARG A 110 1.87 16.47 24.70
N VAL A 111 1.12 16.93 23.71
CA VAL A 111 1.34 16.56 22.31
C VAL A 111 2.66 17.19 21.84
N PRO A 112 3.59 16.43 21.24
CA PRO A 112 4.81 16.99 20.68
C PRO A 112 4.52 18.11 19.66
N GLN A 113 5.42 19.09 19.62
CA GLN A 113 5.41 20.13 18.58
C GLN A 113 5.46 19.46 17.20
N ARG A 114 4.70 20.00 16.25
CA ARG A 114 4.56 19.44 14.91
C ARG A 114 5.65 19.96 14.00
N ASP A 115 6.16 19.10 13.13
CA ASP A 115 7.04 19.53 12.05
C ASP A 115 6.31 20.45 11.09
N VAL A 116 6.86 21.66 10.93
CA VAL A 116 6.39 22.71 10.00
C VAL A 116 6.63 22.32 8.54
N GLU A 117 7.46 21.31 8.28
CA GLU A 117 7.82 20.86 6.93
C GLU A 117 6.65 20.24 6.15
N VAL A 118 5.66 19.66 6.83
CA VAL A 118 4.55 18.96 6.16
C VAL A 118 3.37 19.92 5.97
N PRO A 119 2.99 20.24 4.72
CA PRO A 119 1.88 21.15 4.44
C PRO A 119 0.55 20.57 4.90
N VAL A 120 -0.36 21.46 5.28
CA VAL A 120 -1.75 21.11 5.60
C VAL A 120 -2.56 21.08 4.31
N ILE A 121 -3.37 20.04 4.11
CA ILE A 121 -4.18 19.85 2.91
C ILE A 121 -5.62 20.36 3.09
N SER A 122 -6.18 20.96 2.04
CA SER A 122 -7.61 21.25 1.92
C SER A 122 -8.32 20.21 1.05
N ALA A 123 -9.65 20.09 1.19
CA ALA A 123 -10.43 19.10 0.45
C ALA A 123 -10.23 19.24 -1.07
N GLU A 124 -10.22 20.46 -1.59
CA GLU A 124 -10.16 20.78 -3.02
C GLU A 124 -8.88 20.27 -3.67
N GLN A 125 -7.78 20.19 -2.92
CA GLN A 125 -6.49 19.70 -3.42
C GLN A 125 -6.48 18.19 -3.69
N LEU A 126 -7.45 17.43 -3.15
CA LEU A 126 -7.51 15.97 -3.35
C LEU A 126 -7.63 15.58 -4.84
N VAL A 127 -8.20 16.45 -5.66
CA VAL A 127 -8.44 16.21 -7.09
C VAL A 127 -7.16 16.22 -7.92
N GLU A 128 -6.06 16.71 -7.35
CA GLU A 128 -4.75 16.74 -7.99
C GLU A 128 -4.00 15.41 -7.92
N ALA A 129 -4.44 14.52 -7.04
CA ALA A 129 -3.80 13.23 -6.79
C ALA A 129 -4.17 12.22 -7.87
N ASP A 130 -3.16 11.49 -8.36
CA ASP A 130 -3.39 10.29 -9.19
C ASP A 130 -3.67 9.06 -8.30
N GLY A 131 -3.33 9.12 -7.01
CA GLY A 131 -3.67 8.11 -6.01
C GLY A 131 -3.65 8.67 -4.58
N LEU A 132 -4.48 8.09 -3.70
CA LEU A 132 -4.71 8.59 -2.35
C LEU A 132 -4.34 7.54 -1.30
N LEU A 133 -3.63 7.95 -0.26
CA LEU A 133 -3.33 7.10 0.88
C LEU A 133 -3.59 7.83 2.19
N PHE A 134 -4.51 7.29 3.00
CA PHE A 134 -4.96 7.92 4.24
C PHE A 134 -4.37 7.25 5.48
N GLY A 135 -3.70 8.02 6.33
CA GLY A 135 -3.09 7.56 7.58
C GLY A 135 -3.75 8.13 8.81
N PHE A 136 -4.19 7.31 9.76
CA PHE A 136 -4.76 7.83 11.00
C PHE A 136 -4.67 6.84 12.17
N PRO A 137 -4.65 7.33 13.42
CA PRO A 137 -4.68 6.46 14.58
C PRO A 137 -6.08 5.90 14.79
N THR A 138 -6.17 4.69 15.36
CA THR A 138 -7.44 4.14 15.85
C THR A 138 -7.91 4.89 17.10
N ARG A 139 -9.16 5.33 17.07
CA ARG A 139 -9.92 5.85 18.22
C ARG A 139 -11.19 5.02 18.36
N PHE A 140 -11.23 4.15 19.37
CA PHE A 140 -12.39 3.29 19.68
C PHE A 140 -12.91 2.47 18.48
N GLY A 141 -12.00 1.87 17.70
CA GLY A 141 -12.36 1.09 16.51
C GLY A 141 -12.81 1.92 15.30
N SER A 142 -12.60 3.23 15.33
CA SER A 142 -12.88 4.18 14.25
C SER A 142 -11.69 5.09 13.97
N MET A 143 -11.78 5.87 12.89
CA MET A 143 -10.82 6.93 12.59
C MET A 143 -10.89 8.06 13.64
N ALA A 144 -9.81 8.85 13.75
CA ALA A 144 -9.83 10.05 14.58
C ALA A 144 -10.86 11.08 14.08
N SER A 145 -11.44 11.87 15.00
CA SER A 145 -12.44 12.89 14.66
C SER A 145 -11.92 13.94 13.69
N GLN A 146 -10.64 14.29 13.76
CA GLN A 146 -9.96 15.19 12.82
C GLN A 146 -10.00 14.65 11.39
N MET A 147 -9.68 13.37 11.20
CA MET A 147 -9.74 12.71 9.90
C MET A 147 -11.19 12.63 9.40
N LYS A 148 -12.14 12.33 10.29
CA LYS A 148 -13.55 12.29 9.93
C LYS A 148 -14.07 13.67 9.49
N ALA A 149 -13.69 14.74 10.19
CA ALA A 149 -14.05 16.10 9.82
C ALA A 149 -13.47 16.50 8.45
N PHE A 150 -12.26 16.05 8.12
CA PHE A 150 -11.68 16.24 6.80
C PHE A 150 -12.50 15.53 5.72
N PHE A 151 -12.85 14.25 5.92
CA PHE A 151 -13.75 13.55 4.98
C PHE A 151 -15.13 14.21 4.88
N ASP A 152 -15.68 14.76 5.97
CA ASP A 152 -16.96 15.47 5.91
C ASP A 152 -16.87 16.77 5.09
N SER A 153 -15.69 17.36 4.96
CA SER A 153 -15.47 18.53 4.11
C SER A 153 -15.39 18.21 2.60
N THR A 154 -15.25 16.93 2.21
CA THR A 154 -15.15 16.52 0.79
C THR A 154 -16.51 16.39 0.09
N GLY A 155 -17.62 16.74 0.76
CA GLY A 155 -18.98 16.57 0.24
C GLY A 155 -19.24 17.21 -1.14
N GLY A 156 -18.61 18.36 -1.43
CA GLY A 156 -18.69 18.99 -2.75
C GLY A 156 -18.00 18.17 -3.84
N LEU A 157 -16.81 17.66 -3.57
CA LEU A 157 -16.07 16.78 -4.49
C LEU A 157 -16.77 15.45 -4.73
N TRP A 158 -17.43 14.93 -3.69
CA TRP A 158 -18.28 13.76 -3.81
C TRP A 158 -19.50 14.03 -4.69
N HIS A 159 -20.17 15.16 -4.52
CA HIS A 159 -21.33 15.53 -5.35
C HIS A 159 -20.95 15.62 -6.84
N GLU A 160 -19.79 16.21 -7.13
CA GLU A 160 -19.24 16.33 -8.49
C GLU A 160 -18.55 15.04 -8.98
N GLN A 161 -18.47 14.00 -8.15
CA GLN A 161 -17.83 12.72 -8.48
C GLN A 161 -16.35 12.85 -8.92
N ARG A 162 -15.65 13.88 -8.45
CA ARG A 162 -14.29 14.22 -8.90
C ARG A 162 -13.22 13.27 -8.41
N LEU A 163 -13.50 12.56 -7.32
CA LEU A 163 -12.59 11.56 -6.78
C LEU A 163 -12.87 10.17 -7.33
N ALA A 164 -13.96 9.96 -8.10
CA ALA A 164 -14.39 8.63 -8.51
C ALA A 164 -13.39 7.95 -9.46
N GLY A 165 -12.94 6.76 -9.07
CA GLY A 165 -11.99 5.94 -9.84
C GLY A 165 -10.52 6.18 -9.48
N VAL A 166 -10.23 7.08 -8.53
CA VAL A 166 -8.89 7.28 -8.02
C VAL A 166 -8.56 6.15 -7.02
N PRO A 167 -7.46 5.39 -7.23
CA PRO A 167 -7.09 4.34 -6.30
C PRO A 167 -6.80 4.94 -4.92
N ALA A 168 -7.50 4.44 -3.90
CA ALA A 168 -7.39 4.91 -2.53
C ALA A 168 -7.10 3.75 -1.56
N GLY A 169 -6.21 3.98 -0.61
CA GLY A 169 -5.90 3.05 0.47
C GLY A 169 -5.82 3.75 1.82
N PHE A 170 -5.64 2.97 2.90
CA PHE A 170 -5.40 3.52 4.22
C PHE A 170 -4.38 2.69 5.00
N PHE A 171 -3.75 3.32 5.97
CA PHE A 171 -2.91 2.68 6.98
C PHE A 171 -3.30 3.21 8.36
N VAL A 172 -3.23 2.32 9.34
CA VAL A 172 -3.75 2.60 10.69
C VAL A 172 -2.64 2.33 11.71
N SER A 173 -2.61 3.12 12.76
CA SER A 173 -1.75 2.90 13.92
C SER A 173 -2.60 2.83 15.19
N THR A 174 -2.25 1.95 16.12
CA THR A 174 -2.91 1.86 17.43
C THR A 174 -1.87 1.59 18.51
N GLY A 175 -2.21 1.91 19.76
CA GLY A 175 -1.32 1.71 20.91
C GLY A 175 -1.27 0.28 21.44
N THR A 176 -2.19 -0.62 21.03
CA THR A 176 -2.29 -1.97 21.58
C THR A 176 -2.54 -3.04 20.52
N GLN A 177 -2.01 -4.23 20.74
CA GLN A 177 -2.39 -5.40 19.94
C GLN A 177 -3.87 -5.72 20.20
N GLY A 178 -4.65 -5.87 19.13
CA GLY A 178 -6.11 -6.02 19.24
C GLY A 178 -6.88 -4.70 19.51
N GLY A 179 -6.21 -3.55 19.49
CA GLY A 179 -6.82 -2.23 19.75
C GLY A 179 -7.74 -1.70 18.64
N GLY A 180 -8.38 -2.59 17.86
CA GLY A 180 -9.36 -2.22 16.83
C GLY A 180 -8.79 -1.80 15.48
N GLN A 181 -7.56 -2.21 15.12
CA GLN A 181 -6.93 -1.86 13.83
C GLN A 181 -7.78 -2.33 12.63
N GLU A 182 -8.18 -3.61 12.67
CA GLU A 182 -8.99 -4.23 11.62
C GLU A 182 -10.39 -3.61 11.53
N THR A 183 -11.02 -3.36 12.68
CA THR A 183 -12.33 -2.69 12.74
C THR A 183 -12.25 -1.27 12.19
N THR A 184 -11.19 -0.54 12.53
CA THR A 184 -10.93 0.82 12.03
C THR A 184 -10.77 0.81 10.51
N ALA A 185 -9.96 -0.11 9.99
CA ALA A 185 -9.79 -0.33 8.56
C ALA A 185 -11.12 -0.65 7.86
N CYS A 186 -11.88 -1.61 8.40
CA CYS A 186 -13.17 -2.03 7.85
C CYS A 186 -14.19 -0.87 7.82
N ASN A 187 -14.28 -0.09 8.90
CA ASN A 187 -15.16 1.07 8.97
C ASN A 187 -14.73 2.17 7.99
N SER A 188 -13.43 2.43 7.87
CA SER A 188 -12.91 3.50 7.01
C SER A 188 -13.07 3.19 5.53
N LYS A 189 -13.04 1.91 5.14
CA LYS A 189 -13.34 1.47 3.76
C LYS A 189 -14.71 1.96 3.29
N LYS A 190 -15.70 2.03 4.19
CA LYS A 190 -17.06 2.50 3.84
C LYS A 190 -17.06 3.96 3.39
N GLN A 191 -16.25 4.80 4.04
CA GLN A 191 -16.10 6.21 3.69
C GLN A 191 -15.50 6.37 2.28
N LEU A 192 -14.41 5.66 2.00
CA LEU A 192 -13.79 5.68 0.67
C LEU A 192 -14.73 5.16 -0.41
N HIS A 193 -15.45 4.07 -0.14
CA HIS A 193 -16.39 3.53 -1.13
C HIS A 193 -17.50 4.54 -1.45
N GLN A 194 -17.96 5.33 -0.49
CA GLN A 194 -18.93 6.38 -0.74
C GLN A 194 -18.36 7.47 -1.64
N GLU A 195 -17.11 7.88 -1.42
CA GLU A 195 -16.43 8.92 -2.18
C GLU A 195 -16.03 8.48 -3.61
N GLN A 196 -15.78 7.18 -3.80
CA GLN A 196 -15.23 6.61 -5.03
C GLN A 196 -16.27 5.97 -5.96
N TYR A 197 -17.48 5.69 -5.45
CA TYR A 197 -18.50 5.00 -6.22
C TYR A 197 -19.20 5.94 -7.20
N ARG A 198 -18.96 5.71 -8.50
CA ARG A 198 -19.66 6.39 -9.60
C ARG A 198 -21.14 6.00 -9.57
N ARG A 199 -22.02 6.98 -9.35
CA ARG A 199 -23.48 6.82 -9.46
C ARG A 199 -23.93 6.52 -10.89
#